data_AF-A0A7J8Q5B0-F1
#
_entry.id   AF-A0A7J8Q5B0-F1
#
_cell.length_a   1.000
_cell.length_b   1.000
_cell.length_c   1.000
_cell.angle_alpha   90.00
_cell.angle_beta   90.00
_cell.angle_gamma   90.00
#
_symmetry.space_group_name_H-M   'P 1'
#
loop_
_entity.id
_entity.type
_entity.pdbx_description
1 polymer ?
#
loop_
_entity_poly.entity_id
_entity_poly.type
_entity_poly.pdbx_seq_one_letter_code
_entity_poly.pdbx_strand_id
1 'polypeptide(L)'
;KFKPQAEFACTFCLKSIISSASIEPCCSRHKLNLLALVLKTNNIMRKVGHLRLLKPYMVVVQSNNVSTVNEALNEIHVEEEDYDRLRESIDLHHNFDQIGLAQKIEKHEMLEMRRVAAYIYKKEGKWKHSIVLSKKDKIYKDAMETVSQSGDRELLRSCLFTSLNRYRRKEGMLCIVPLCLL
;
A
#
# COMPACT_ATOMS: atom_id res chain seq x y z
N LYS A 1 -26.33 -11.98 -16.81
CA LYS A 1 -26.41 -13.27 -16.07
C LYS A 1 -25.33 -14.19 -16.62
N PHE A 2 -24.07 -14.03 -16.17
CA PHE A 2 -22.94 -14.85 -16.63
C PHE A 2 -22.81 -16.09 -15.74
N LYS A 3 -22.55 -17.24 -16.37
CA LYS A 3 -22.78 -18.60 -15.85
C LYS A 3 -21.78 -19.01 -14.74
N PRO A 4 -22.25 -19.58 -13.61
CA PRO A 4 -21.40 -20.02 -12.48
C PRO A 4 -20.75 -21.42 -12.67
N GLN A 5 -20.86 -22.05 -13.84
CA GLN A 5 -20.41 -23.44 -14.04
C GLN A 5 -18.98 -23.57 -14.59
N ALA A 6 -18.41 -22.52 -15.20
CA ALA A 6 -17.02 -22.54 -15.70
C ALA A 6 -15.96 -22.21 -14.62
N GLU A 7 -16.37 -21.52 -13.54
CA GLU A 7 -15.48 -21.13 -12.43
C GLU A 7 -15.04 -22.33 -11.56
N PHE A 8 -15.90 -23.33 -11.39
CA PHE A 8 -15.60 -24.52 -10.58
C PHE A 8 -14.59 -25.47 -11.24
N ALA A 9 -14.60 -25.61 -12.57
CA ALA A 9 -13.63 -26.44 -13.27
C ALA A 9 -12.21 -25.83 -13.25
N CYS A 10 -12.13 -24.50 -13.36
CA CYS A 10 -10.85 -23.79 -13.31
C CYS A 10 -10.24 -23.82 -11.91
N THR A 11 -11.06 -23.66 -10.85
CA THR A 11 -10.59 -23.72 -9.46
C THR A 11 -10.17 -25.13 -9.01
N PHE A 12 -10.80 -26.19 -9.50
CA PHE A 12 -10.39 -27.58 -9.19
C PHE A 12 -9.09 -27.97 -9.90
N CYS A 13 -8.93 -27.62 -11.20
CA CYS A 13 -7.66 -27.79 -11.91
C CYS A 13 -6.55 -26.92 -11.31
N LEU A 14 -6.84 -25.67 -10.91
CA LEU A 14 -5.88 -24.80 -10.23
C LEU A 14 -5.50 -25.36 -8.86
N LYS A 15 -6.45 -25.84 -8.05
CA LYS A 15 -6.12 -26.55 -6.80
C LYS A 15 -5.29 -27.80 -7.05
N SER A 16 -5.49 -28.52 -8.16
CA SER A 16 -4.69 -29.70 -8.52
C SER A 16 -3.26 -29.31 -8.99
N ILE A 17 -3.13 -28.23 -9.75
CA ILE A 17 -1.84 -27.66 -10.18
C ILE A 17 -1.07 -27.07 -8.98
N ILE A 18 -1.78 -26.45 -8.02
CA ILE A 18 -1.20 -25.83 -6.82
C ILE A 18 -0.88 -26.91 -5.76
N SER A 19 -1.74 -27.92 -5.59
CA SER A 19 -1.53 -29.06 -4.69
C SER A 19 -0.34 -29.93 -5.11
N SER A 20 -0.16 -30.15 -6.42
CA SER A 20 1.05 -30.81 -6.95
C SER A 20 2.32 -29.94 -6.83
N ALA A 21 2.17 -28.64 -6.57
CA ALA A 21 3.23 -27.69 -6.28
C ALA A 21 3.44 -27.44 -4.77
N SER A 22 3.02 -28.38 -3.90
CA SER A 22 3.45 -28.48 -2.48
C SER A 22 4.95 -28.79 -2.39
N ILE A 23 5.77 -27.92 -2.96
CA ILE A 23 7.22 -27.94 -2.86
C ILE A 23 7.52 -26.99 -1.73
N GLU A 24 7.76 -27.53 -0.53
CA GLU A 24 8.50 -26.80 0.47
C GLU A 24 9.81 -26.32 -0.19
N PRO A 25 10.08 -25.00 -0.24
CA PRO A 25 11.19 -24.47 -1.01
C PRO A 25 12.50 -24.71 -0.25
N CYS A 26 13.00 -25.95 -0.27
CA CYS A 26 14.20 -26.37 0.44
C CYS A 26 15.51 -25.97 -0.28
N CYS A 27 15.44 -25.53 -1.55
CA CYS A 27 16.64 -25.22 -2.36
C CYS A 27 16.44 -24.01 -3.28
N SER A 28 17.49 -23.19 -3.48
CA SER A 28 17.49 -21.95 -4.28
C SER A 28 17.01 -22.17 -5.74
N ARG A 29 17.23 -23.35 -6.31
CA ARG A 29 16.75 -23.72 -7.65
C ARG A 29 15.23 -23.88 -7.72
N HIS A 30 14.60 -24.35 -6.64
CA HIS A 30 13.13 -24.42 -6.54
C HIS A 30 12.49 -23.04 -6.47
N LYS A 31 13.13 -22.06 -5.81
CA LYS A 31 12.64 -20.67 -5.76
C LYS A 31 12.59 -20.01 -7.15
N LEU A 32 13.57 -20.28 -8.02
CA LEU A 32 13.59 -19.74 -9.38
C LEU A 32 12.51 -20.36 -10.27
N ASN A 33 12.31 -21.68 -10.18
CA ASN A 33 11.21 -22.36 -10.88
C ASN A 33 9.85 -21.90 -10.38
N LEU A 34 9.72 -21.70 -9.06
CA LEU A 34 8.51 -21.15 -8.44
C LEU A 34 8.24 -19.73 -8.93
N LEU A 35 9.25 -18.87 -9.02
CA LEU A 35 9.10 -17.53 -9.57
C LEU A 35 8.61 -17.55 -11.01
N ALA A 36 9.19 -18.40 -11.87
CA ALA A 36 8.77 -18.51 -13.27
C ALA A 36 7.32 -19.00 -13.39
N LEU A 37 6.93 -19.96 -12.54
CA LEU A 37 5.56 -20.46 -12.47
C LEU A 37 4.60 -19.36 -11.99
N VAL A 38 4.93 -18.68 -10.88
CA VAL A 38 4.13 -17.61 -10.28
C VAL A 38 3.91 -16.46 -11.27
N LEU A 39 4.93 -16.04 -12.02
CA LEU A 39 4.79 -14.99 -13.03
C LEU A 39 3.87 -15.40 -14.18
N LYS A 40 4.01 -16.63 -14.69
CA LYS A 40 3.12 -17.16 -15.74
C LYS A 40 1.68 -17.28 -15.23
N THR A 41 1.49 -17.78 -14.01
CA THR A 41 0.17 -17.94 -13.43
C THR A 41 -0.44 -16.62 -13.01
N ASN A 42 0.33 -15.61 -12.58
CA ASN A 42 -0.17 -14.31 -12.16
C ASN A 42 -0.90 -13.61 -13.33
N ASN A 43 -0.31 -13.61 -14.53
CA ASN A 43 -0.96 -13.05 -15.72
C ASN A 43 -2.28 -13.74 -16.09
N ILE A 44 -2.38 -15.04 -15.86
CA ILE A 44 -3.61 -15.81 -16.09
C ILE A 44 -4.61 -15.54 -14.95
N MET A 45 -4.14 -15.48 -13.72
CA MET A 45 -4.96 -15.31 -12.53
C MET A 45 -5.55 -13.91 -12.41
N ARG A 46 -4.84 -12.87 -12.89
CA ARG A 46 -5.42 -11.51 -13.03
C ARG A 46 -6.62 -11.50 -13.98
N LYS A 47 -6.65 -12.36 -14.99
CA LYS A 47 -7.79 -12.50 -15.90
C LYS A 47 -8.96 -13.28 -15.29
N VAL A 48 -8.67 -14.18 -14.35
CA VAL A 48 -9.64 -15.05 -13.69
C VAL A 48 -10.17 -14.44 -12.37
N GLY A 49 -9.47 -13.45 -11.80
CA GLY A 49 -9.90 -12.75 -10.58
C GLY A 49 -9.70 -13.55 -9.29
N HIS A 50 -8.95 -14.66 -9.31
CA HIS A 50 -8.69 -15.51 -8.15
C HIS A 50 -7.27 -15.35 -7.59
N LEU A 51 -6.84 -14.09 -7.39
CA LEU A 51 -5.49 -13.76 -6.91
C LEU A 51 -5.21 -14.22 -5.47
N ARG A 52 -6.25 -14.32 -4.63
CA ARG A 52 -6.13 -14.75 -3.21
C ARG A 52 -5.46 -16.12 -3.00
N LEU A 53 -5.62 -17.06 -3.93
CA LEU A 53 -5.05 -18.40 -3.80
C LEU A 53 -3.52 -18.41 -3.93
N LEU A 54 -2.94 -17.40 -4.59
CA LEU A 54 -1.50 -17.32 -4.84
C LEU A 54 -0.74 -16.63 -3.70
N LYS A 55 -1.43 -16.02 -2.74
CA LYS A 55 -0.84 -15.25 -1.63
C LYS A 55 0.33 -15.96 -0.93
N PRO A 56 0.23 -17.22 -0.43
CA PRO A 56 1.35 -17.86 0.26
C PRO A 56 2.58 -18.07 -0.64
N TYR A 57 2.36 -18.32 -1.93
CA TYR A 57 3.45 -18.49 -2.90
C TYR A 57 4.11 -17.16 -3.28
N MET A 58 3.34 -16.07 -3.31
CA MET A 58 3.85 -14.74 -3.60
C MET A 58 4.76 -14.22 -2.48
N VAL A 59 4.45 -14.51 -1.21
CA VAL A 59 5.32 -14.15 -0.06
C VAL A 59 6.69 -14.84 -0.18
N VAL A 60 6.74 -16.11 -0.60
CA VAL A 60 8.01 -16.83 -0.80
C VAL A 60 8.85 -16.23 -1.93
N VAL A 61 8.19 -15.74 -2.98
CA VAL A 61 8.83 -15.16 -4.18
C VAL A 61 9.17 -13.67 -3.99
N GLN A 62 8.62 -13.02 -2.95
CA GLN A 62 8.80 -11.60 -2.66
C GLN A 62 10.28 -11.20 -2.45
N SER A 63 11.12 -12.14 -1.99
CA SER A 63 12.58 -11.92 -1.86
C SER A 63 13.26 -11.51 -3.17
N ASN A 64 12.66 -11.83 -4.32
CA ASN A 64 13.23 -11.52 -5.63
C ASN A 64 12.82 -10.13 -6.13
N ASN A 65 12.02 -9.38 -5.36
CA ASN A 65 11.62 -7.98 -5.59
C ASN A 65 11.13 -7.69 -7.02
N VAL A 66 10.27 -8.55 -7.55
CA VAL A 66 9.68 -8.38 -8.88
C VAL A 66 8.43 -7.49 -8.80
N SER A 67 8.41 -6.41 -9.58
CA SER A 67 7.33 -5.41 -9.55
C SER A 67 5.93 -5.98 -9.77
N THR A 68 5.75 -6.87 -10.75
CA THR A 68 4.46 -7.50 -11.03
C THR A 68 3.94 -8.36 -9.87
N VAL A 69 4.83 -8.95 -9.08
CA VAL A 69 4.46 -9.74 -7.90
C VAL A 69 4.10 -8.81 -6.74
N ASN A 70 4.93 -7.79 -6.49
CA ASN A 70 4.70 -6.81 -5.44
C ASN A 70 3.39 -6.03 -5.64
N GLU A 71 3.10 -5.59 -6.87
CA GLU A 71 1.85 -4.91 -7.20
C GLU A 71 0.63 -5.79 -6.95
N ALA A 72 0.66 -7.03 -7.44
CA ALA A 72 -0.45 -7.96 -7.23
C ALA A 72 -0.61 -8.34 -5.73
N LEU A 73 0.49 -8.42 -4.98
CA LEU A 73 0.44 -8.70 -3.55
C LEU A 73 -0.14 -7.51 -2.76
N ASN A 74 0.27 -6.30 -3.11
CA ASN A 74 -0.26 -5.07 -2.53
C ASN A 74 -1.75 -4.89 -2.86
N GLU A 75 -2.20 -5.26 -4.07
CA GLU A 75 -3.64 -5.30 -4.41
C GLU A 75 -4.42 -6.25 -3.50
N ILE A 76 -3.89 -7.45 -3.24
CA ILE A 76 -4.52 -8.41 -2.32
C ILE A 76 -4.58 -7.84 -0.89
N HIS A 77 -3.50 -7.22 -0.39
CA HIS A 77 -3.49 -6.61 0.95
C HIS A 77 -4.49 -5.47 1.09
N VAL A 78 -4.68 -4.69 0.04
CA VAL A 78 -5.67 -3.61 0.00
C VAL A 78 -7.10 -4.16 0.00
N GLU A 79 -7.37 -5.27 -0.69
CA GLU A 79 -8.67 -5.95 -0.65
C GLU A 79 -8.98 -6.61 0.69
N GLU A 80 -7.97 -7.11 1.39
CA GLU A 80 -8.11 -7.74 2.71
C GLU A 80 -8.06 -6.75 3.88
N GLU A 81 -7.78 -5.47 3.60
CA GLU A 81 -7.66 -4.39 4.60
C GLU A 81 -6.54 -4.61 5.64
N ASP A 82 -5.51 -5.38 5.28
CA ASP A 82 -4.38 -5.69 6.17
C ASP A 82 -3.27 -4.64 6.04
N TYR A 83 -3.36 -3.58 6.86
CA TYR A 83 -2.45 -2.44 6.82
C TYR A 83 -1.05 -2.72 7.36
N ASP A 84 -0.92 -3.61 8.35
CA ASP A 84 0.36 -3.95 8.96
C ASP A 84 1.27 -4.66 7.95
N ARG A 85 0.73 -5.70 7.29
CA ARG A 85 1.49 -6.43 6.26
C ARG A 85 1.79 -5.58 5.04
N LEU A 86 0.86 -4.70 4.65
CA LEU A 86 1.09 -3.77 3.55
C LEU A 86 2.26 -2.84 3.85
N ARG A 87 2.37 -2.34 5.09
CA ARG A 87 3.46 -1.47 5.51
C ARG A 87 4.80 -2.20 5.51
N GLU A 88 4.86 -3.40 6.08
CA GLU A 88 6.06 -4.24 6.05
C GLU A 88 6.50 -4.54 4.61
N SER A 89 5.56 -4.88 3.74
CA SER A 89 5.80 -5.12 2.31
C SER A 89 6.43 -3.91 1.62
N ILE A 90 5.90 -2.70 1.87
CA ILE A 90 6.40 -1.44 1.30
C ILE A 90 7.80 -1.08 1.84
N ASP A 91 8.07 -1.37 3.11
CA ASP A 91 9.36 -1.06 3.73
C ASP A 91 10.47 -1.99 3.24
N LEU A 92 10.16 -3.27 3.03
CA LEU A 92 11.12 -4.28 2.58
C LEU A 92 11.32 -4.30 1.06
N HIS A 93 10.27 -4.01 0.29
CA HIS A 93 10.26 -4.20 -1.17
C HIS A 93 9.81 -2.93 -1.90
N HIS A 94 10.76 -2.17 -2.43
CA HIS A 94 10.54 -0.85 -3.05
C HIS A 94 10.26 -0.88 -4.56
N ASN A 95 10.33 -2.06 -5.21
CA ASN A 95 10.12 -2.16 -6.66
C ASN A 95 8.63 -2.36 -6.98
N PHE A 96 7.87 -1.28 -7.07
CA PHE A 96 6.46 -1.25 -7.51
C PHE A 96 6.03 0.18 -7.86
N ASP A 97 4.88 0.36 -8.51
CA ASP A 97 4.30 1.69 -8.75
C ASP A 97 3.74 2.31 -7.45
N GLN A 98 4.56 3.13 -6.80
CA GLN A 98 4.23 3.76 -5.52
C GLN A 98 3.12 4.80 -5.64
N ILE A 99 3.13 5.58 -6.72
CA ILE A 99 2.17 6.67 -6.93
C ILE A 99 0.80 6.07 -7.29
N GLY A 100 0.78 5.08 -8.19
CA GLY A 100 -0.45 4.39 -8.56
C GLY A 100 -1.09 3.68 -7.37
N LEU A 101 -0.29 3.06 -6.51
CA LEU A 101 -0.79 2.42 -5.29
C LEU A 101 -1.39 3.45 -4.32
N ALA A 102 -0.70 4.57 -4.05
CA ALA A 102 -1.18 5.60 -3.13
C ALA A 102 -2.52 6.21 -3.59
N GLN A 103 -2.73 6.41 -4.90
CA GLN A 103 -3.99 6.91 -5.45
C GLN A 103 -5.16 5.92 -5.29
N LYS A 104 -4.89 4.61 -5.36
CA LYS A 104 -5.90 3.58 -5.07
C LYS A 104 -6.29 3.65 -3.59
N ILE A 105 -5.29 3.68 -2.71
CA ILE A 105 -5.47 3.67 -1.25
C ILE A 105 -6.18 4.94 -0.75
N GLU A 106 -5.96 6.11 -1.37
CA GLU A 106 -6.62 7.37 -0.99
C GLU A 106 -8.16 7.27 -1.00
N LYS A 107 -8.73 6.40 -1.83
CA LYS A 107 -10.19 6.24 -1.97
C LYS A 107 -10.81 5.28 -0.95
N HIS A 108 -10.00 4.59 -0.14
CA HIS A 108 -10.53 3.63 0.84
C HIS A 108 -11.19 4.34 2.03
N GLU A 109 -12.24 3.71 2.56
CA GLU A 109 -13.06 4.27 3.65
C GLU A 109 -12.28 4.30 4.98
N MET A 110 -11.45 3.29 5.21
CA MET A 110 -10.64 3.12 6.42
C MET A 110 -9.56 4.21 6.53
N LEU A 111 -9.44 4.80 7.73
CA LEU A 111 -8.49 5.89 7.99
C LEU A 111 -7.04 5.39 8.01
N GLU A 112 -6.82 4.19 8.52
CA GLU A 112 -5.53 3.52 8.65
C GLU A 112 -4.88 3.33 7.26
N MET A 113 -5.68 2.92 6.28
CA MET A 113 -5.25 2.80 4.90
C MET A 113 -4.86 4.17 4.31
N ARG A 114 -5.66 5.22 4.53
CA ARG A 114 -5.30 6.58 4.10
C ARG A 114 -4.01 7.08 4.75
N ARG A 115 -3.72 6.71 6.00
CA ARG A 115 -2.43 7.02 6.65
C ARG A 115 -1.26 6.30 5.95
N VAL A 116 -1.44 5.06 5.51
CA VAL A 116 -0.44 4.36 4.68
C VAL A 116 -0.24 5.09 3.34
N ALA A 117 -1.29 5.57 2.69
CA ALA A 117 -1.14 6.39 1.48
C ALA A 117 -0.33 7.68 1.72
N ALA A 118 -0.60 8.38 2.83
CA ALA A 118 0.17 9.56 3.23
C ALA A 118 1.65 9.23 3.48
N TYR A 119 1.93 8.05 4.05
CA TYR A 119 3.28 7.53 4.26
C TYR A 119 4.01 7.22 2.95
N ILE A 120 3.32 6.63 1.96
CA ILE A 120 3.88 6.39 0.62
C ILE A 120 4.24 7.73 -0.05
N TYR A 121 3.33 8.71 -0.02
CA TYR A 121 3.62 10.04 -0.58
C TYR A 121 4.78 10.76 0.13
N LYS A 122 4.97 10.50 1.42
CA LYS A 122 6.10 11.01 2.21
C LYS A 122 7.42 10.40 1.73
N LYS A 123 7.47 9.07 1.50
CA LYS A 123 8.66 8.39 0.97
C LYS A 123 9.04 8.87 -0.43
N GLU A 124 8.06 9.09 -1.30
CA GLU A 124 8.27 9.58 -2.66
C GLU A 124 8.57 11.09 -2.75
N GLY A 125 8.58 11.82 -1.63
CA GLY A 125 8.82 13.26 -1.60
C GLY A 125 7.69 14.11 -2.17
N LYS A 126 6.48 13.56 -2.31
CA LYS A 126 5.27 14.29 -2.78
C LYS A 126 4.55 14.96 -1.61
N TRP A 127 5.24 15.89 -0.94
CA TRP A 127 4.77 16.59 0.25
C TRP A 127 3.40 17.26 0.08
N LYS A 128 3.16 17.89 -1.07
CA LYS A 128 1.90 18.58 -1.38
C LYS A 128 0.67 17.64 -1.29
N HIS A 129 0.79 16.44 -1.85
CA HIS A 129 -0.32 15.47 -1.86
C HIS A 129 -0.55 14.90 -0.46
N SER A 130 0.52 14.56 0.27
CA SER A 130 0.43 14.08 1.65
C SER A 130 -0.24 15.08 2.59
N ILE A 131 0.07 16.38 2.45
CA ILE A 131 -0.56 17.45 3.25
C ILE A 131 -2.04 17.63 2.89
N VAL A 132 -2.40 17.57 1.61
CA VAL A 132 -3.80 17.67 1.18
C VAL A 132 -4.61 16.50 1.75
N LEU A 133 -4.08 15.28 1.70
CA LEU A 133 -4.72 14.10 2.28
C LEU A 133 -4.90 14.26 3.79
N SER A 134 -3.83 14.62 4.49
CA SER A 134 -3.88 14.83 5.95
C SER A 134 -4.84 15.94 6.37
N LYS A 135 -5.02 16.98 5.54
CA LYS A 135 -6.02 18.04 5.74
C LYS A 135 -7.45 17.52 5.56
N LYS A 136 -7.72 16.61 4.62
CA LYS A 136 -9.02 15.96 4.44
C LYS A 136 -9.37 15.12 5.67
N ASP A 137 -8.40 14.36 6.17
CA ASP A 137 -8.57 13.43 7.30
C ASP A 137 -8.54 14.13 8.67
N LYS A 138 -8.18 15.42 8.69
CA LYS A 138 -8.03 16.25 9.90
C LYS A 138 -6.95 15.71 10.86
N ILE A 139 -5.97 14.97 10.34
CA ILE A 139 -4.83 14.45 11.10
C ILE A 139 -3.68 15.46 10.99
N TYR A 140 -3.73 16.50 11.83
CA TYR A 140 -2.76 17.60 11.75
C TYR A 140 -1.39 17.24 12.36
N LYS A 141 -1.31 16.26 13.27
CA LYS A 141 -0.04 15.82 13.87
C LYS A 141 0.92 15.30 12.78
N ASP A 142 0.46 14.33 12.00
CA ASP A 142 1.23 13.71 10.91
C ASP A 142 1.49 14.73 9.78
N ALA A 143 0.56 15.65 9.53
CA ALA A 143 0.76 16.75 8.57
C ALA A 143 1.90 17.68 8.98
N MET A 144 1.99 18.03 10.28
CA MET A 144 3.04 18.91 10.79
C MET A 144 4.41 18.24 10.77
N GLU A 145 4.49 16.94 11.07
CA GLU A 145 5.73 16.18 10.93
C GLU A 145 6.19 16.15 9.46
N THR A 146 5.25 15.91 8.53
CA THR A 146 5.51 15.89 7.09
C THR A 146 6.00 17.25 6.58
N VAL A 147 5.39 18.35 7.04
CA VAL A 147 5.84 19.72 6.74
C VAL A 147 7.22 19.99 7.32
N SER A 148 7.48 19.57 8.56
CA SER A 148 8.79 19.73 9.20
C SER A 148 9.90 19.03 8.43
N GLN A 149 9.62 17.85 7.86
CA GLN A 149 10.58 17.13 7.04
C GLN A 149 10.77 17.73 5.65
N SER A 150 9.72 18.35 5.07
CA SER A 150 9.82 18.98 3.75
C SER A 150 10.68 20.25 3.75
N GLY A 151 10.71 21.02 4.85
CA GLY A 151 11.44 22.29 4.93
C GLY A 151 10.83 23.46 4.12
N ASP A 152 9.72 23.22 3.41
CA ASP A 152 9.09 24.23 2.55
C ASP A 152 8.27 25.26 3.35
N ARG A 153 8.76 26.51 3.37
CA ARG A 153 8.11 27.62 4.08
C ARG A 153 6.68 27.92 3.59
N GLU A 154 6.39 27.71 2.31
CA GLU A 154 5.05 27.93 1.76
C GLU A 154 4.04 26.89 2.23
N LEU A 155 4.43 25.61 2.24
CA LEU A 155 3.60 24.52 2.72
C LEU A 155 3.36 24.64 4.22
N LEU A 156 4.38 25.06 4.96
CA LEU A 156 4.29 25.38 6.38
C LEU A 156 3.25 26.46 6.66
N ARG A 157 3.30 27.59 5.95
CA ARG A 157 2.28 28.66 6.10
C ARG A 157 0.87 28.17 5.82
N SER A 158 0.69 27.40 4.75
CA SER A 158 -0.63 26.85 4.39
C SER A 158 -1.17 25.88 5.45
N CYS A 159 -0.31 25.05 6.04
CA CYS A 159 -0.70 24.12 7.10
C CYS A 159 -1.01 24.84 8.43
N LEU A 160 -0.17 25.80 8.81
CA LEU A 160 -0.37 26.65 10.00
C LEU A 160 -1.68 27.44 9.92
N PHE A 161 -1.95 28.08 8.77
CA PHE A 161 -3.19 28.84 8.58
C PHE A 161 -4.43 27.97 8.78
N THR A 162 -4.45 26.74 8.24
CA THR A 162 -5.58 25.82 8.45
C THR A 162 -5.72 25.37 9.91
N SER A 163 -4.60 25.19 10.61
CA SER A 163 -4.58 24.76 12.01
C SER A 163 -5.03 25.88 12.96
N LEU A 164 -4.53 27.10 12.77
CA LEU A 164 -4.90 28.27 13.58
C LEU A 164 -6.38 28.64 13.45
N ASN A 165 -6.95 28.53 12.24
CA ASN A 165 -8.39 28.74 12.02
C ASN A 165 -9.27 27.73 12.78
N ARG A 166 -8.75 26.54 13.13
CA ARG A 166 -9.44 25.55 13.98
C ARG A 166 -9.24 25.85 15.47
N TYR A 167 -8.03 26.19 15.90
CA TYR A 167 -7.71 26.51 17.30
C TYR A 167 -8.46 27.75 17.81
N ARG A 168 -8.80 28.71 16.94
CA ARG A 168 -9.66 29.84 17.33
C ARG A 168 -11.09 29.43 17.72
N ARG A 169 -11.53 28.20 17.43
CA ARG A 169 -12.87 27.67 17.81
C ARG A 169 -12.89 26.71 19.00
N LYS A 170 -11.75 26.15 19.43
CA LYS A 170 -11.69 25.22 20.58
C LYS A 170 -10.40 25.44 21.35
N GLU A 171 -10.53 26.20 22.43
CA GLU A 171 -9.59 26.41 23.54
C GLU A 171 -8.19 26.97 23.23
N GLY A 172 -7.92 28.11 23.87
CA GLY A 172 -6.72 28.94 23.66
C GLY A 172 -5.47 28.48 24.42
N MET A 173 -5.03 27.23 24.25
CA MET A 173 -3.79 26.79 24.92
C MET A 173 -2.98 25.76 24.11
N LEU A 174 -2.09 26.26 23.24
CA LEU A 174 -0.69 25.84 23.04
C LEU A 174 -0.18 26.41 21.70
N CYS A 175 0.27 27.67 21.70
CA CYS A 175 0.97 28.30 20.57
C CYS A 175 2.50 28.17 20.70
N ILE A 176 3.03 27.06 21.22
CA ILE A 176 4.48 27.00 21.52
C ILE A 176 5.30 26.37 20.39
N VAL A 177 4.71 25.59 19.50
CA VAL A 177 5.50 24.87 18.46
C VAL A 177 5.88 25.71 17.22
N PRO A 178 5.15 26.76 16.77
CA PRO A 178 5.53 27.45 15.52
C PRO A 178 6.72 28.40 15.67
N LEU A 179 7.12 28.80 16.88
CA LEU A 179 8.19 29.80 17.06
C LEU A 179 9.60 29.24 16.85
N CYS A 180 9.83 27.93 16.98
CA CYS A 180 11.17 27.35 16.89
C CYS A 180 11.67 27.12 15.44
N LEU A 181 10.85 27.40 14.42
CA LEU A 181 11.18 27.22 12.99
C LEU A 181 11.22 28.53 12.19
N LEU A 182 11.09 29.67 12.89
CA LEU A 182 11.34 31.02 12.38
C LEU A 182 12.78 31.42 12.71
#